data_AF-A0A534QWQ4-F1
#
_entry.id   AF-A0A534QWQ4-F1
#
_cell.length_a   1.000
_cell.length_b   1.000
_cell.length_c   1.000
_cell.angle_alpha   90.00
_cell.angle_beta   90.00
_cell.angle_gamma   90.00
#
_symmetry.space_group_name_H-M   'P 1'
#
loop_
_entity.id
_entity.type
_entity.pdbx_description
1 polymer ?
#
loop_
_entity_poly.entity_id
_entity_poly.type
_entity_poly.pdbx_seq_one_letter_code
_entity_poly.pdbx_strand_id
1 'polypeptide(L)'
;MGPSSGRPRDRRAAGLKGALRQDPDVILVGEMRDLETIETAILAAETGHLVMSTLHTLDAAETITRVIQAFPDHQRAQARLILASI
;
A
#
# COMPACT_ATOMS: atom_id res chain seq x y z
N MET A 1 -25.50 -19.44 0.78
CA MET A 1 -24.76 -18.37 0.10
C MET A 1 -24.95 -17.09 0.90
N GLY A 2 -24.16 -16.93 1.97
CA GLY A 2 -24.28 -15.79 2.89
C GLY A 2 -23.35 -14.64 2.45
N PRO A 3 -23.75 -13.38 2.63
CA PRO A 3 -22.92 -12.25 2.22
C PRO A 3 -21.62 -12.24 3.04
N SER A 4 -20.48 -12.26 2.34
CA SER A 4 -19.16 -12.06 2.91
C SER A 4 -19.08 -10.65 3.49
N SER A 5 -19.31 -10.53 4.80
CA SER A 5 -19.01 -9.31 5.55
C SER A 5 -17.48 -9.17 5.71
N GLY A 6 -16.77 -8.88 4.61
CA GLY A 6 -15.34 -8.59 4.60
C GLY A 6 -15.04 -7.29 5.34
N ARG A 7 -14.03 -7.31 6.22
CA ARG A 7 -13.65 -6.13 7.01
C ARG A 7 -13.21 -5.01 6.07
N PRO A 8 -13.32 -3.73 6.46
CA PRO A 8 -12.94 -2.60 5.60
C PRO A 8 -11.49 -2.66 5.08
N ARG A 9 -10.59 -3.36 5.78
CA ARG A 9 -9.19 -3.57 5.39
C ARG A 9 -9.09 -4.45 4.14
N ASP A 10 -9.76 -5.60 4.17
CA ASP A 10 -9.83 -6.59 3.07
C ASP A 10 -10.36 -5.99 1.76
N ARG A 11 -11.22 -4.96 1.83
CA ARG A 11 -11.79 -4.31 0.64
C ARG A 11 -10.81 -3.40 -0.09
N ARG A 12 -9.80 -2.82 0.60
CA ARG A 12 -8.87 -1.87 -0.04
C ARG A 12 -7.88 -2.57 -0.93
N ALA A 13 -7.25 -3.64 -0.44
CA ALA A 13 -6.35 -4.44 -1.26
C ALA A 13 -7.09 -5.03 -2.48
N ALA A 14 -8.30 -5.57 -2.27
CA ALA A 14 -9.13 -6.05 -3.38
C ALA A 14 -9.51 -4.95 -4.38
N GLY A 15 -9.90 -3.76 -3.90
CA GLY A 15 -10.23 -2.62 -4.73
C GLY A 15 -9.03 -2.10 -5.54
N LEU A 16 -7.86 -2.02 -4.91
CA LEU A 16 -6.62 -1.60 -5.55
C LEU A 16 -6.18 -2.60 -6.64
N LYS A 17 -6.26 -3.90 -6.35
CA LYS A 17 -6.04 -4.96 -7.36
C LYS A 17 -7.02 -4.88 -8.52
N GLY A 18 -8.27 -4.47 -8.25
CA GLY A 18 -9.27 -4.22 -9.29
C GLY A 18 -8.93 -2.99 -10.14
N ALA A 19 -8.51 -1.89 -9.51
CA ALA A 19 -8.14 -0.65 -10.19
C ALA A 19 -7.00 -0.85 -11.19
N LEU A 20 -5.97 -1.64 -10.84
CA LEU A 20 -4.86 -1.96 -11.74
C LEU A 20 -5.29 -2.66 -13.05
N ARG A 21 -6.50 -3.23 -13.12
CA ARG A 21 -7.06 -3.83 -14.34
C ARG A 21 -7.86 -2.83 -15.19
N GLN A 22 -7.94 -1.57 -14.76
CA GLN A 22 -8.68 -0.50 -15.44
C GLN A 22 -7.75 0.49 -16.15
N ASP A 23 -6.47 0.14 -16.30
CA ASP A 23 -5.44 1.00 -16.92
C ASP A 23 -5.37 2.42 -16.30
N PRO A 24 -5.24 2.55 -14.97
CA PRO A 24 -5.22 3.87 -14.34
C PRO A 24 -3.85 4.53 -14.49
N ASP A 25 -3.80 5.86 -14.64
CA ASP A 25 -2.53 6.61 -14.50
C ASP A 25 -2.25 7.00 -13.04
N VAL A 26 -3.31 7.29 -12.29
CA VAL A 26 -3.26 7.79 -10.90
C VAL A 26 -4.17 6.97 -10.01
N ILE A 27 -3.68 6.60 -8.83
CA ILE A 27 -4.38 5.76 -7.88
C ILE A 27 -4.40 6.42 -6.50
N LEU A 28 -5.60 6.64 -5.96
CA LEU A 28 -5.79 7.03 -4.56
C LEU A 28 -6.19 5.81 -3.72
N VAL A 29 -5.26 5.31 -2.90
CA VAL A 29 -5.45 4.10 -2.07
C VAL A 29 -6.27 4.39 -0.80
N GLY A 30 -6.25 5.64 -0.35
CA GLY A 30 -6.75 6.03 0.98
C GLY A 30 -5.74 5.67 2.07
N GLU A 31 -6.23 5.31 3.27
CA GLU A 31 -5.37 5.05 4.42
C GLU A 31 -4.74 3.65 4.41
N MET A 32 -3.42 3.58 4.52
CA MET A 32 -2.67 2.32 4.60
C MET A 32 -2.56 1.83 6.05
N ARG A 33 -3.20 0.69 6.35
CA ARG A 33 -3.28 0.13 7.72
C ARG A 33 -2.74 -1.30 7.86
N ASP A 34 -2.46 -1.96 6.75
CA ASP A 34 -2.05 -3.37 6.70
C ASP A 34 -1.00 -3.57 5.61
N LEU A 35 -0.22 -4.64 5.79
CA LEU A 35 0.89 -4.99 4.91
C LEU A 35 0.43 -5.21 3.47
N GLU A 36 -0.69 -5.92 3.27
CA GLU A 36 -1.19 -6.22 1.92
C GLU A 36 -1.50 -4.96 1.11
N THR A 37 -2.13 -3.96 1.74
CA THR A 37 -2.42 -2.67 1.08
C THR A 37 -1.13 -1.92 0.76
N ILE A 38 -0.15 -1.91 1.67
CA ILE A 38 1.15 -1.25 1.47
C ILE A 38 1.93 -1.91 0.33
N GLU A 39 2.03 -3.24 0.32
CA GLU A 39 2.71 -4.00 -0.74
C GLU A 39 2.08 -3.73 -2.10
N THR A 40 0.75 -3.76 -2.17
CA THR A 40 0.04 -3.52 -3.44
C THR A 40 0.25 -2.08 -3.92
N ALA A 41 0.30 -1.10 -3.00
CA ALA A 41 0.56 0.30 -3.34
C ALA A 41 1.99 0.51 -3.86
N ILE A 42 2.99 -0.12 -3.23
CA ILE A 42 4.40 -0.07 -3.68
C ILE A 42 4.53 -0.71 -5.06
N LEU A 43 3.93 -1.87 -5.29
CA LEU A 43 3.95 -2.54 -6.60
C LEU A 43 3.31 -1.68 -7.71
N ALA A 44 2.20 -1.00 -7.40
CA ALA A 44 1.58 -0.06 -8.33
C ALA A 44 2.53 1.10 -8.68
N ALA A 45 3.24 1.65 -7.70
CA ALA A 45 4.23 2.70 -7.93
C ALA A 45 5.42 2.20 -8.78
N GLU A 46 5.96 1.01 -8.49
CA GLU A 46 7.06 0.39 -9.27
C GLU A 46 6.70 0.16 -10.74
N THR A 47 5.41 -0.03 -11.04
CA THR A 47 4.91 -0.24 -12.41
C THR A 47 4.58 1.05 -13.16
N GLY A 48 4.89 2.22 -12.58
CA GLY A 48 4.78 3.52 -13.23
C GLY A 48 3.52 4.33 -12.92
N HIS A 49 2.70 3.87 -11.96
CA HIS A 49 1.49 4.58 -11.55
C HIS A 49 1.81 5.66 -10.52
N LEU A 50 1.15 6.82 -10.60
CA LEU A 50 1.18 7.79 -9.50
C LEU A 50 0.28 7.29 -8.37
N VAL A 51 0.87 6.91 -7.24
CA VAL A 51 0.13 6.39 -6.08
C VAL A 51 0.06 7.43 -4.97
N MET A 52 -1.16 7.74 -4.53
CA MET A 52 -1.43 8.63 -3.40
C MET A 52 -2.09 7.85 -2.27
N SER A 53 -1.66 8.12 -1.04
CA SER A 53 -2.16 7.46 0.16
C SER A 53 -2.03 8.37 1.39
N THR A 54 -2.65 7.98 2.50
CA THR A 54 -2.56 8.66 3.78
C THR A 54 -2.07 7.71 4.88
N LEU A 55 -1.26 8.25 5.80
CA LEU A 55 -0.88 7.60 7.05
C LEU A 55 -1.07 8.58 8.21
N HIS A 56 -1.36 8.05 9.38
CA HIS A 56 -1.51 8.83 10.61
C HIS A 56 -0.15 8.94 11.30
N THR A 57 0.69 9.82 10.77
CA THR A 57 2.05 10.10 11.24
C THR A 57 2.24 11.61 11.32
N LEU A 58 3.12 12.05 12.22
CA LEU A 58 3.33 13.47 12.49
C LEU A 58 4.23 14.13 11.45
N ASP A 59 5.15 13.36 10.86
CA ASP A 59 6.10 13.85 9.89
C ASP A 59 6.51 12.79 8.84
N ALA A 60 7.35 13.21 7.89
CA ALA A 60 7.82 12.36 6.80
C ALA A 60 8.71 11.20 7.28
N ALA A 61 9.57 11.43 8.28
CA ALA A 61 10.48 10.39 8.77
C ALA A 61 9.70 9.28 9.50
N GLU A 62 8.70 9.65 10.28
CA GLU A 62 7.79 8.71 10.91
C GLU A 62 6.96 7.95 9.86
N THR A 63 6.54 8.62 8.78
CA THR A 63 5.82 7.99 7.68
C THR A 63 6.63 6.86 7.04
N ILE A 64 7.89 7.14 6.66
CA ILE A 64 8.80 6.13 6.10
C ILE A 64 9.00 4.98 7.09
N THR A 65 9.24 5.31 8.36
CA THR A 65 9.44 4.33 9.43
C THR A 65 8.22 3.42 9.55
N ARG A 66 7.00 3.97 9.55
CA ARG A 66 5.76 3.22 9.72
C ARG A 66 5.46 2.29 8.55
N VAL A 67 5.76 2.72 7.33
CA VAL A 67 5.68 1.86 6.13
C VAL A 67 6.63 0.67 6.27
N ILE A 68 7.89 0.90 6.62
CA ILE A 68 8.89 -0.17 6.76
C ILE A 68 8.55 -1.13 7.91
N GLN A 69 8.04 -0.61 9.03
CA GLN A 69 7.70 -1.43 10.21
C GLN A 69 6.51 -2.37 9.96
N ALA A 70 5.69 -2.13 8.93
CA ALA A 70 4.62 -3.04 8.53
C ALA A 70 5.14 -4.37 7.97
N PHE A 71 6.37 -4.39 7.46
CA PHE A 71 7.02 -5.60 6.91
C PHE A 71 7.60 -6.50 8.02
N PRO A 72 7.60 -7.83 7.84
CA PRO A 72 8.34 -8.76 8.69
C PRO A 72 9.83 -8.42 8.74
N ASP A 73 10.51 -8.68 9.85
CA ASP A 73 11.90 -8.25 10.09
C ASP A 73 12.87 -8.61 8.96
N HIS A 74 12.76 -9.82 8.42
CA HIS A 74 13.61 -10.32 7.34
C HIS A 74 13.41 -9.60 6.00
N GLN A 75 12.31 -8.86 5.81
CA GLN A 75 11.98 -8.13 4.58
C GLN A 75 12.22 -6.62 4.70
N ARG A 76 12.40 -6.08 5.92
CA ARG A 76 12.52 -4.63 6.16
C ARG A 76 13.68 -3.99 5.42
N ALA A 77 14.80 -4.70 5.28
CA ALA A 77 15.95 -4.22 4.54
C ALA A 77 15.63 -4.06 3.04
N GLN A 78 14.93 -5.02 2.45
CA GLN A 78 14.50 -4.96 1.06
C GLN A 78 13.44 -3.88 0.83
N ALA A 79 12.45 -3.79 1.71
CA ALA A 79 11.41 -2.75 1.63
C ALA A 79 12.00 -1.32 1.63
N ARG A 80 13.08 -1.09 2.41
CA ARG A 80 13.82 0.18 2.39
C ARG A 80 14.43 0.50 1.04
N LEU A 81 15.04 -0.49 0.40
CA LEU A 81 15.68 -0.31 -0.90
C LEU A 81 14.65 -0.01 -1.99
N ILE A 82 13.55 -0.75 -2.00
CA ILE A 82 12.45 -0.53 -2.94
C ILE A 82 11.86 0.87 -2.78
N LEU A 83 11.54 1.26 -1.53
CA LEU A 83 10.97 2.57 -1.24
C LEU A 83 11.91 3.72 -1.62
N ALA A 84 13.22 3.50 -1.64
CA ALA A 84 14.21 4.49 -2.07
C ALA A 84 14.43 4.52 -3.59
N SER A 85 13.98 3.50 -4.32
CA SER A 85 14.17 3.39 -5.78
C SER A 85 12.98 3.88 -6.61
N ILE A 86 11.83 4.09 -5.96
CA ILE A 86 10.64 4.70 -6.56
C ILE A 86 10.64 6.21 -6.31
#